data_AF-A0A0T0M4Y6-F1
#
_entry.id   AF-A0A0T0M4Y6-F1
#
_cell.length_a   1.000
_cell.length_b   1.000
_cell.length_c   1.000
_cell.angle_alpha   90.00
_cell.angle_beta   90.00
_cell.angle_gamma   90.00
#
_symmetry.space_group_name_H-M   'P 1'
#
loop_
_entity.id
_entity.type
_entity.pdbx_description
1 polymer ?
#
loop_
_entity_poly.entity_id
_entity_poly.type
_entity_poly.pdbx_seq_one_letter_code
_entity_poly.pdbx_strand_id
1 'polypeptide(L)'
;METTIKDIENNLETLPKEFLHQVNDFIDFLKYKHYKDVEYEVPEWQKDEVRRRVKYAQEHPESLISESEMDNYLNDLESGN
;
A
#
# COMPACT_ATOMS: atom_id res chain seq x y z
N MET A 1 0.53 -9.93 29.66
CA MET A 1 1.49 -11.06 29.62
C MET A 1 2.52 -10.71 28.57
N GLU A 2 3.79 -10.86 28.90
CA GLU A 2 4.89 -10.62 27.97
C GLU A 2 5.12 -11.90 27.16
N THR A 3 4.98 -11.83 25.85
CA THR A 3 5.20 -12.96 24.95
C THR A 3 6.70 -13.16 24.79
N THR A 4 7.20 -14.37 25.06
CA THR A 4 8.62 -14.69 24.91
C THR A 4 8.94 -15.25 23.51
N ILE A 5 10.22 -15.25 23.13
CA ILE A 5 10.69 -15.91 21.90
C ILE A 5 10.29 -17.39 21.89
N LYS A 6 10.39 -18.05 23.06
CA LYS A 6 10.05 -19.46 23.21
C LYS A 6 8.57 -19.73 22.95
N ASP A 7 7.69 -18.80 23.32
CA ASP A 7 6.25 -18.90 23.02
C ASP A 7 6.01 -18.80 21.50
N ILE A 8 6.77 -17.97 20.79
CA ILE A 8 6.70 -17.85 19.33
C ILE A 8 7.22 -19.13 18.66
N GLU A 9 8.36 -19.66 19.10
CA GLU A 9 8.94 -20.91 18.58
C GLU A 9 7.94 -22.07 18.69
N ASN A 10 7.35 -22.27 19.88
CA ASN A 10 6.34 -23.32 20.10
C ASN A 10 5.11 -23.16 19.18
N ASN A 11 4.67 -21.92 18.93
CA ASN A 11 3.56 -21.66 18.01
C ASN A 11 3.94 -21.97 16.56
N LEU A 12 5.17 -21.67 16.14
CA LEU A 12 5.65 -21.99 14.79
C LEU A 12 5.83 -23.49 14.58
N GLU A 13 6.29 -24.22 15.60
CA GLU A 13 6.44 -25.69 15.54
C GLU A 13 5.11 -26.42 15.37
N THR A 14 4.04 -25.87 15.95
CA THR A 14 2.69 -26.45 15.89
C THR A 14 1.85 -25.92 14.72
N LEU A 15 2.38 -24.96 13.95
CA LEU A 15 1.66 -24.35 12.84
C LEU A 15 1.60 -25.27 11.60
N PRO A 16 0.43 -25.44 10.97
CA PRO A 16 0.34 -26.15 9.70
C PRO A 16 1.20 -25.49 8.62
N LYS A 17 1.89 -26.32 7.81
CA LYS A 17 2.94 -25.88 6.89
C LYS A 17 2.43 -24.89 5.83
N GLU A 18 1.17 -24.99 5.44
CA GLU A 18 0.52 -24.09 4.49
C GLU A 18 0.49 -22.63 4.95
N PHE A 19 0.61 -22.37 6.25
CA PHE A 19 0.63 -21.00 6.81
C PHE A 19 2.04 -20.44 6.99
N LEU A 20 3.09 -21.25 6.85
CA LEU A 20 4.48 -20.78 7.05
C LEU A 20 4.85 -19.64 6.08
N HIS A 21 4.31 -19.65 4.87
CA HIS A 21 4.50 -18.57 3.91
C HIS A 21 3.88 -17.26 4.40
N GLN A 22 2.63 -17.29 4.88
CA GLN A 22 1.94 -16.12 5.42
C GLN A 22 2.64 -15.55 6.66
N VAL A 23 3.16 -16.43 7.52
CA VAL A 23 3.95 -16.02 8.68
C VAL A 23 5.26 -15.36 8.25
N ASN A 24 5.94 -15.91 7.25
CA ASN A 24 7.15 -15.29 6.70
C ASN A 24 6.85 -13.90 6.13
N ASP A 25 5.78 -13.75 5.34
CA ASP A 25 5.35 -12.47 4.79
C ASP A 25 5.00 -11.46 5.90
N PHE A 26 4.38 -11.91 6.99
CA PHE A 26 4.07 -11.05 8.13
C PHE A 26 5.33 -10.63 8.89
N ILE A 27 6.29 -11.54 9.09
CA ILE A 27 7.59 -11.22 9.68
C ILE A 27 8.33 -10.19 8.82
N ASP A 28 8.32 -10.36 7.50
CA ASP A 28 8.96 -9.42 6.58
C ASP A 28 8.23 -8.08 6.56
N PHE A 29 6.90 -8.06 6.67
CA PHE A 29 6.14 -6.83 6.89
C PHE A 29 6.51 -6.16 8.22
N LEU A 30 6.66 -6.90 9.32
CA LEU A 30 7.04 -6.33 10.61
C LEU A 30 8.46 -5.75 10.57
N LYS A 31 9.41 -6.47 9.96
CA LYS A 31 10.75 -5.95 9.69
C LYS A 31 10.64 -4.67 8.89
N TYR A 32 9.96 -4.70 7.74
CA TYR A 32 9.75 -3.54 6.89
C TYR A 32 9.14 -2.37 7.67
N LYS A 33 8.08 -2.58 8.45
CA LYS A 33 7.41 -1.55 9.25
C LYS A 33 8.37 -0.90 10.24
N HIS A 34 9.17 -1.68 10.95
CA HIS A 34 10.11 -1.18 11.96
C HIS A 34 11.40 -0.60 11.38
N TYR A 35 11.85 -1.09 10.22
CA TYR A 35 12.98 -0.51 9.48
C TYR A 35 12.54 0.74 8.68
N LYS A 36 11.27 0.84 8.26
CA LYS A 36 10.72 1.99 7.53
C LYS A 36 10.55 3.26 8.36
N ASP A 37 10.46 3.16 9.68
CA ASP A 37 10.50 4.36 10.54
C ASP A 37 11.87 5.07 10.46
N VAL A 38 12.91 4.43 9.90
CA VAL A 38 14.26 5.00 9.78
C VAL A 38 14.68 5.28 8.34
N GLU A 39 14.12 4.63 7.31
CA GLU A 39 14.82 4.57 6.00
C GLU A 39 13.99 4.77 4.72
N TYR A 40 12.83 5.45 4.76
CA TYR A 40 12.21 5.94 3.51
C TYR A 40 11.63 7.34 3.69
N GLU A 41 12.51 8.34 3.73
CA GLU A 41 12.11 9.67 3.27
C GLU A 41 11.63 9.52 1.83
N VAL A 42 10.39 9.94 1.54
CA VAL A 42 9.90 10.06 0.17
C VAL A 42 10.94 10.90 -0.60
N PRO A 43 11.57 10.36 -1.67
CA PRO A 43 12.57 11.11 -2.42
C PRO A 43 12.01 12.44 -2.89
N GLU A 44 12.82 13.51 -2.88
CA GLU A 44 12.31 14.85 -3.15
C GLU A 44 11.67 14.97 -4.55
N TRP A 45 12.18 14.23 -5.55
CA TRP A 45 11.60 14.18 -6.88
C TRP A 45 10.14 13.68 -6.89
N GLN A 46 9.78 12.75 -5.99
CA GLN A 46 8.40 12.27 -5.87
C GLN A 46 7.50 13.34 -5.27
N LYS A 47 8.01 14.07 -4.26
CA LYS A 47 7.30 15.22 -3.67
C LYS A 47 7.11 16.31 -4.71
N ASP A 48 8.13 16.61 -5.50
CA ASP A 48 8.10 17.61 -6.56
C ASP A 48 7.11 17.24 -7.67
N GLU A 49 7.06 15.98 -8.07
CA GLU A 49 6.09 15.51 -9.06
C GLU A 49 4.65 15.65 -8.56
N VAL A 50 4.38 15.34 -7.29
CA VAL A 50 3.06 15.55 -6.67
C VAL A 50 2.72 17.04 -6.64
N ARG A 51 3.64 17.91 -6.18
CA ARG A 51 3.45 19.37 -6.18
C ARG A 51 3.15 19.91 -7.58
N ARG A 52 3.89 19.42 -8.60
CA ARG A 52 3.69 19.80 -10.00
C ARG A 52 2.30 19.41 -10.49
N ARG A 53 1.83 18.20 -10.19
CA ARG A 53 0.48 17.74 -10.57
C ARG A 53 -0.63 18.51 -9.87
N VAL A 54 -0.47 18.80 -8.58
CA VAL A 54 -1.43 19.63 -7.83
C VAL A 54 -1.52 21.02 -8.44
N LYS A 55 -0.39 21.65 -8.74
CA LYS A 55 -0.36 22.96 -9.39
C LYS A 55 -1.03 22.92 -10.78
N TYR A 56 -0.70 21.90 -11.58
CA TYR A 56 -1.31 21.72 -12.89
C TYR A 56 -2.84 21.57 -12.79
N ALA A 57 -3.33 20.77 -11.85
CA ALA A 57 -4.77 20.60 -11.61
C ALA A 57 -5.46 21.90 -11.16
N GLN A 58 -4.76 22.76 -10.41
CA GLN A 58 -5.28 24.07 -10.01
C GLN A 58 -5.35 25.06 -11.18
N GLU A 59 -4.35 25.03 -12.07
CA GLU A 59 -4.27 25.87 -13.27
C GLU A 59 -5.19 25.35 -14.39
N HIS A 60 -5.47 24.05 -14.42
CA HIS A 60 -6.28 23.34 -15.40
C HIS A 60 -7.34 22.46 -14.73
N PRO A 61 -8.37 23.02 -14.06
CA PRO A 61 -9.41 22.23 -13.42
C PRO A 61 -10.15 21.29 -14.38
N GLU A 62 -10.24 21.66 -15.67
CA GLU A 62 -10.81 20.84 -16.75
C GLU A 62 -10.02 19.56 -17.05
N SER A 63 -8.77 19.47 -16.59
CA SER A 63 -7.97 18.24 -16.70
C SER A 63 -8.37 17.17 -15.69
N LEU A 64 -9.17 17.55 -14.68
CA LEU A 64 -9.71 16.63 -13.70
C LEU A 64 -11.05 16.09 -14.19
N ILE A 65 -11.22 14.77 -14.10
CA ILE A 65 -12.52 14.13 -14.30
C ILE A 65 -13.30 14.15 -12.97
N SER A 66 -14.57 14.49 -13.05
CA SER A 66 -15.51 14.34 -11.95
C SER A 66 -15.81 12.87 -11.67
N GLU A 67 -16.30 12.57 -10.47
CA GLU A 67 -16.77 11.25 -10.08
C GLU A 67 -17.80 10.71 -11.09
N SER A 68 -18.77 11.54 -11.49
CA SER A 68 -19.78 11.17 -12.49
C SER A 68 -19.20 10.88 -13.88
N GLU A 69 -18.14 11.58 -14.30
CA GLU A 69 -17.48 11.28 -15.58
C GLU A 69 -16.73 9.95 -15.52
N MET A 70 -16.13 9.64 -14.37
CA MET A 70 -15.47 8.36 -14.14
C MET A 70 -16.48 7.21 -14.10
N ASP A 71 -17.61 7.38 -13.43
CA ASP A 71 -18.68 6.37 -13.39
C ASP A 71 -19.27 6.11 -14.78
N ASN A 72 -19.50 7.15 -15.57
CA ASN A 72 -19.98 7.00 -16.94
C ASN A 72 -18.97 6.22 -17.79
N TYR A 73 -17.68 6.55 -17.70
CA TYR A 73 -16.64 5.83 -18.43
C TYR A 73 -16.55 4.35 -18.03
N LEU A 74 -16.68 4.04 -16.72
CA LEU A 74 -16.71 2.66 -16.25
C LEU A 74 -17.94 1.90 -16.79
N ASN A 75 -19.11 2.53 -16.78
CA ASN A 75 -20.33 1.94 -17.34
C ASN A 75 -20.21 1.68 -18.84
N ASP A 76 -19.56 2.57 -19.61
CA ASP A 76 -19.30 2.37 -21.03
C ASP A 76 -18.42 1.13 -21.26
N LEU A 77 -17.33 1.00 -20.49
CA LEU A 77 -16.43 -0.16 -20.56
C LEU A 77 -17.13 -1.48 -20.22
N GLU A 78 -18.01 -1.48 -19.22
CA GLU A 78 -18.74 -2.68 -18.77
C GLU A 78 -19.90 -3.06 -19.69
N SER A 79 -20.54 -2.07 -20.31
CA SER A 79 -21.66 -2.29 -21.23
C SER A 79 -21.22 -2.67 -22.65
N GLY A 80 -19.95 -2.48 -22.99
CA GLY A 80 -19.36 -2.91 -24.26
C GLY A 80 -19.78 -2.08 -25.47
N ASN A 81 -20.19 -0.83 -25.25
CA ASN A 81 -20.37 0.18 -26.31
C ASN A 81 -19.14 1.06 -26.46
#